data_AF-A0A831XLA6-F1
#
_entry.id   AF-A0A831XLA6-F1
#
_cell.length_a   1.000
_cell.length_b   1.000
_cell.length_c   1.000
_cell.angle_alpha   90.00
_cell.angle_beta   90.00
_cell.angle_gamma   90.00
#
_symmetry.space_group_name_H-M   'P 1'
#
loop_
_entity.id
_entity.type
_entity.pdbx_description
1 polymer ?
#
loop_
_entity_poly.entity_id
_entity_poly.type
_entity_poly.pdbx_seq_one_letter_code
_entity_poly.pdbx_strand_id
1 'polypeptide(L)'
;LLGKEDCALKLDFFPLRAEEVPLVDDYDVVVCNSLVRAKKTGEALHRYNQGPRTCKLICALIERQAQEDFGVEVRLERLGDLWYGNLCLTHEEVEDLALRAIPKALTPLAEAAGRLGLTPEAVRERWLGDLIEPDGGFPLRARMRHQITEFQRVEAFRDALQAGDVTDLGALLNASHESCARDYHVSCRELDCLVATARAAGAVGARLTGAGMGGCTVNLVPSEMRTVFCDRVDQGYYRQYLAMPPRAYPPDAIFVAQAAPGAGCLT
;
A
#
# COMPACT_ATOMS: atom_id res chain seq x y z
N LEU A 1 -15.94 8.68 15.53
CA LEU A 1 -15.57 9.99 14.95
C LEU A 1 -16.02 10.09 13.51
N LEU A 2 -15.45 9.36 12.54
CA LEU A 2 -15.86 9.51 11.12
C LEU A 2 -16.48 8.26 10.48
N GLY A 3 -16.30 7.07 11.08
CA GLY A 3 -16.90 5.83 10.57
C GLY A 3 -18.41 5.94 10.41
N LYS A 4 -18.94 5.39 9.33
CA LYS A 4 -20.35 5.36 9.00
C LYS A 4 -20.76 3.95 8.59
N GLU A 5 -21.95 3.57 8.99
CA GLU A 5 -22.55 2.29 8.61
C GLU A 5 -22.68 2.20 7.08
N ASP A 6 -22.44 1.01 6.54
CA ASP A 6 -22.52 0.68 5.10
C ASP A 6 -21.66 1.50 4.14
N CYS A 7 -20.75 2.34 4.65
CA CYS A 7 -19.87 3.18 3.84
C CYS A 7 -18.40 2.89 4.13
N ALA A 8 -17.61 2.80 3.06
CA ALA A 8 -16.18 3.07 3.14
C ALA A 8 -15.95 4.58 3.30
N LEU A 9 -14.74 4.96 3.73
CA LEU A 9 -14.32 6.36 3.78
C LEU A 9 -13.10 6.56 2.89
N LYS A 10 -13.19 7.48 1.94
CA LYS A 10 -12.03 8.04 1.27
C LYS A 10 -11.49 9.19 2.14
N LEU A 11 -10.30 8.99 2.68
CA LEU A 11 -9.66 9.96 3.57
C LEU A 11 -8.55 10.70 2.84
N ASP A 12 -8.72 12.01 2.68
CA ASP A 12 -7.66 12.90 2.24
C ASP A 12 -6.98 13.53 3.45
N PHE A 13 -5.70 13.85 3.31
CA PHE A 13 -4.91 14.49 4.34
C PHE A 13 -4.38 15.84 3.84
N PHE A 14 -4.22 16.78 4.77
CA PHE A 14 -3.65 18.12 4.52
C PHE A 14 -4.44 18.99 3.51
N PRO A 15 -5.69 19.36 3.82
CA PRO A 15 -6.39 19.18 5.10
C PRO A 15 -7.07 17.80 5.21
N LEU A 16 -7.38 17.38 6.44
CA LEU A 16 -8.17 16.17 6.67
C LEU A 16 -9.57 16.34 6.06
N ARG A 17 -9.94 15.46 5.14
CA ARG A 17 -11.30 15.35 4.59
C ARG A 17 -11.72 13.89 4.60
N ALA A 18 -13.02 13.67 4.75
CA ALA A 18 -13.62 12.35 4.64
C ALA A 18 -14.77 12.44 3.65
N GLU A 19 -14.70 11.62 2.62
CA GLU A 19 -15.78 11.36 1.67
C GLU A 19 -16.33 9.96 1.97
N GLU A 20 -17.64 9.88 2.18
CA GLU A 20 -18.34 8.63 2.37
C GLU A 20 -18.58 8.00 1.00
N VAL A 21 -18.21 6.74 0.85
CA VAL A 21 -18.38 6.01 -0.39
C VAL A 21 -19.16 4.72 -0.07
N PRO A 22 -20.41 4.59 -0.53
CA PRO A 22 -21.21 3.39 -0.27
C PRO A 22 -20.47 2.13 -0.69
N LEU A 23 -20.57 1.06 0.10
CA LEU A 23 -20.09 -0.25 -0.33
C LEU A 23 -21.00 -0.80 -1.43
N VAL A 24 -20.45 -1.70 -2.25
CA VAL A 24 -21.23 -2.41 -3.27
C VAL A 24 -22.16 -3.43 -2.63
N ASP A 25 -23.41 -3.44 -3.07
CA ASP A 25 -24.38 -4.48 -2.72
C ASP A 25 -23.94 -5.84 -3.24
N ASP A 26 -24.46 -6.92 -2.66
CA ASP A 26 -24.21 -8.31 -3.05
C ASP A 26 -22.75 -8.78 -2.95
N TYR A 27 -21.83 -7.96 -2.41
CA TYR A 27 -20.45 -8.36 -2.14
C TYR A 27 -20.04 -8.13 -0.69
N ASP A 28 -19.27 -9.08 -0.17
CA ASP A 28 -18.68 -9.03 1.16
C ASP A 28 -17.20 -8.66 1.10
N VAL A 29 -16.77 -7.90 2.12
CA VAL A 29 -15.35 -7.77 2.44
C VAL A 29 -15.01 -8.82 3.48
N VAL A 30 -14.35 -9.90 3.06
CA VAL A 30 -13.88 -10.96 3.96
C VAL A 30 -12.43 -10.73 4.33
N VAL A 31 -12.16 -10.64 5.63
CA VAL A 31 -10.81 -10.49 6.18
C VAL A 31 -10.26 -11.87 6.55
N CYS A 32 -9.07 -12.19 6.05
CA CYS A 32 -8.36 -13.42 6.40
C CYS A 32 -7.00 -13.09 7.02
N ASN A 33 -6.72 -13.62 8.21
CA ASN A 33 -5.48 -13.40 8.95
C ASN A 33 -4.42 -14.44 8.56
N SER A 34 -3.24 -14.00 8.13
CA SER A 34 -2.12 -14.89 7.79
C SER A 34 -1.54 -15.65 8.98
N LEU A 35 -1.86 -15.23 10.21
CA LEU A 35 -1.29 -15.68 11.49
C LEU A 35 0.18 -15.32 11.69
N VAL A 36 0.80 -14.64 10.71
CA VAL A 36 2.14 -14.08 10.86
C VAL A 36 2.07 -12.78 11.63
N ARG A 37 2.71 -12.75 12.80
CA ARG A 37 2.87 -11.50 13.55
C ARG A 37 4.00 -10.67 12.94
N ALA A 38 3.63 -9.53 12.37
CA ALA A 38 4.58 -8.47 12.06
C ALA A 38 5.13 -7.90 13.39
N LYS A 39 6.29 -8.38 13.85
CA LYS A 39 6.94 -7.85 15.05
C LYS A 39 7.27 -6.37 14.82
N LYS A 40 6.65 -5.44 15.53
CA LYS A 40 6.97 -4.00 15.42
C LYS A 40 8.20 -3.60 16.27
N THR A 41 9.17 -4.50 16.42
CA THR A 41 10.37 -4.32 17.24
C THR A 41 11.60 -4.87 16.51
N GLY A 42 12.79 -4.31 16.78
CA GLY A 42 14.05 -4.74 16.17
C GLY A 42 14.10 -4.54 14.65
N GLU A 43 14.61 -5.54 13.92
CA GLU A 43 14.79 -5.51 12.46
C GLU A 43 13.50 -5.24 11.65
N ALA A 44 12.34 -5.62 12.19
CA ALA A 44 11.07 -5.39 11.52
C ALA A 44 10.53 -3.96 11.72
N LEU A 45 10.92 -3.27 12.81
CA LEU A 45 10.74 -1.82 12.92
C LEU A 45 11.66 -1.07 11.96
N HIS A 46 12.88 -1.56 11.75
CA HIS A 46 13.80 -1.00 10.77
C HIS A 46 13.22 -1.08 9.35
N ARG A 47 12.66 -2.24 8.95
CA ARG A 47 11.92 -2.40 7.68
C ARG A 47 10.69 -1.50 7.57
N TYR A 48 9.92 -1.33 8.65
CA TYR A 48 8.79 -0.39 8.65
C TYR A 48 9.24 1.06 8.41
N ASN A 49 10.34 1.48 9.04
CA ASN A 49 10.87 2.84 8.92
C ASN A 49 11.61 3.10 7.59
N GLN A 50 12.00 2.06 6.85
CA GLN A 50 12.61 2.19 5.52
C GLN A 50 11.73 2.97 4.54
N GLY A 51 10.42 2.67 4.52
CA GLY A 51 9.46 3.30 3.61
C GLY A 51 9.43 4.82 3.75
N PRO A 52 9.06 5.38 4.91
CA PRO A 52 8.98 6.83 5.11
C PRO A 52 10.31 7.55 4.85
N ARG A 53 11.45 6.95 5.26
CA ARG A 53 12.77 7.56 5.07
C ARG A 53 13.20 7.61 3.61
N THR A 54 13.04 6.51 2.88
CA THR A 54 13.32 6.47 1.43
C THR A 54 12.38 7.39 0.66
N CYS A 55 11.11 7.51 1.06
CA CYS A 55 10.18 8.47 0.45
C CYS A 55 10.65 9.93 0.60
N LYS A 56 11.23 10.32 1.74
CA LYS A 56 11.79 11.67 1.90
C LYS A 56 13.00 11.91 0.99
N LEU A 57 13.84 10.90 0.79
CA LEU A 57 14.94 11.00 -0.18
C LEU A 57 14.40 11.11 -1.62
N ILE A 58 13.34 10.36 -1.96
CA ILE A 58 12.67 10.47 -3.26
C ILE A 58 12.13 11.88 -3.47
N CYS A 59 11.45 12.49 -2.47
CA CYS A 59 11.00 13.88 -2.56
C CYS A 59 12.17 14.81 -2.88
N ALA A 60 13.30 14.72 -2.16
CA ALA A 60 14.45 15.57 -2.39
C ALA A 60 15.05 15.42 -3.80
N LEU A 61 15.09 14.19 -4.33
CA LEU A 61 15.56 13.93 -5.69
C LEU A 61 14.61 14.55 -6.74
N ILE A 62 13.30 14.47 -6.50
CA ILE A 62 12.30 15.07 -7.40
C ILE A 62 12.33 16.61 -7.31
N GLU A 63 12.44 17.20 -6.12
CA GLU A 63 12.64 18.65 -5.95
C GLU A 63 13.84 19.13 -6.77
N ARG A 64 14.95 18.41 -6.67
CA ARG A 64 16.18 18.73 -7.39
C ARG A 64 15.98 18.63 -8.91
N GLN A 65 15.34 17.56 -9.38
CA GLN A 65 15.04 17.40 -10.81
C GLN A 65 14.11 18.49 -11.32
N ALA A 66 13.05 18.82 -10.57
CA ALA A 66 12.10 19.87 -10.95
C ALA A 66 12.78 21.25 -11.01
N GLN A 67 13.69 21.55 -10.08
CA GLN A 67 14.50 22.77 -10.12
C GLN A 67 15.41 22.83 -11.35
N GLU A 68 15.97 21.70 -11.79
CA GLU A 68 16.78 21.60 -13.00
C GLU A 68 15.94 21.78 -14.28
N ASP A 69 14.73 21.21 -14.31
CA ASP A 69 13.85 21.27 -15.49
C ASP A 69 13.19 22.64 -15.66
N PHE A 70 12.67 23.20 -14.57
CA PHE A 70 11.77 24.34 -14.61
C PHE A 70 12.43 25.63 -14.11
N GLY A 71 13.63 25.56 -13.54
CA GLY A 71 14.32 26.73 -13.00
C GLY A 71 13.65 27.35 -11.77
N VAL A 72 12.66 26.68 -11.17
CA VAL A 72 11.94 27.15 -9.97
C VAL A 72 12.22 26.27 -8.76
N GLU A 73 12.31 26.90 -7.59
CA GLU A 73 12.50 26.16 -6.34
C GLU A 73 11.20 25.49 -5.96
N VAL A 74 11.20 24.16 -6.05
CA VAL A 74 10.09 23.31 -5.60
C VAL A 74 10.46 22.75 -4.25
N ARG A 75 9.52 22.84 -3.30
CA ARG A 75 9.62 22.18 -2.00
C ARG A 75 8.45 21.23 -1.82
N LEU A 76 8.74 19.95 -1.69
CA LEU A 76 7.83 18.84 -1.50
C LEU A 76 7.99 18.32 -0.07
N GLU A 77 6.95 18.47 0.74
CA GLU A 77 6.93 17.77 2.04
C GLU A 77 6.58 16.30 1.86
N ARG A 78 5.80 16.00 0.81
CA ARG A 78 5.32 14.66 0.45
C ARG A 78 5.15 14.54 -1.05
N LEU A 79 5.17 13.31 -1.55
CA LEU A 79 4.97 13.04 -2.98
C LEU A 79 3.59 13.49 -3.50
N GLY A 80 2.59 13.53 -2.63
CA GLY A 80 1.25 14.03 -2.99
C GLY A 80 1.24 15.51 -3.42
N ASP A 81 2.22 16.30 -3.00
CA ASP A 81 2.32 17.73 -3.36
C ASP A 81 2.69 17.94 -4.85
N LEU A 82 2.97 16.86 -5.59
CA LEU A 82 3.19 16.92 -7.04
C LEU A 82 1.90 17.17 -7.82
N TRP A 83 0.78 16.62 -7.34
CA TRP A 83 -0.55 16.79 -7.96
C TRP A 83 -1.31 18.00 -7.42
N TYR A 84 -0.94 18.47 -6.24
CA TYR A 84 -1.65 19.52 -5.53
C TYR A 84 -0.69 20.64 -5.12
N GLY A 85 -1.06 21.90 -5.36
CA GLY A 85 -0.27 23.06 -4.94
C GLY A 85 0.38 23.78 -6.11
N ASN A 86 1.67 24.08 -6.02
CA ASN A 86 2.32 25.02 -6.96
C ASN A 86 2.67 24.41 -8.33
N LEU A 87 2.77 23.08 -8.42
CA LEU A 87 3.14 22.40 -9.68
C LEU A 87 1.94 21.93 -10.51
N CYS A 88 0.86 21.48 -9.87
CA CYS A 88 -0.37 21.00 -10.53
C CYS A 88 -0.13 20.05 -11.71
N LEU A 89 0.84 19.14 -11.59
CA LEU A 89 1.21 18.24 -12.68
C LEU A 89 0.13 17.18 -12.91
N THR A 90 -0.06 16.83 -14.17
CA THR A 90 -0.83 15.64 -14.57
C THR A 90 -0.12 14.36 -14.15
N HIS A 91 -0.83 13.22 -14.14
CA HIS A 91 -0.20 11.93 -13.84
C HIS A 91 0.97 11.60 -14.76
N GLU A 92 0.86 11.90 -16.06
CA GLU A 92 1.92 11.67 -17.04
C GLU A 92 3.15 12.53 -16.76
N GLU A 93 2.96 13.82 -16.46
CA GLU A 93 4.07 14.73 -16.11
C GLU A 93 4.75 14.32 -14.79
N VAL A 94 4.00 13.87 -13.79
CA VAL A 94 4.58 13.34 -12.55
C VAL A 94 5.42 12.10 -12.83
N GLU A 95 4.91 11.16 -13.63
CA GLU A 95 5.65 9.95 -13.97
C GLU A 95 6.94 10.25 -14.74
N ASP A 96 6.90 11.14 -15.73
CA ASP A 96 8.08 11.57 -16.47
C ASP A 96 9.13 12.25 -15.57
N LEU A 97 8.72 13.23 -14.78
CA LEU A 97 9.58 13.92 -13.81
C LEU A 97 10.24 12.94 -12.83
N ALA A 98 9.43 12.03 -12.29
CA ALA A 98 9.87 11.03 -11.32
C ALA A 98 10.88 10.04 -11.96
N LEU A 99 10.64 9.60 -13.20
CA LEU A 99 11.57 8.75 -13.95
C LEU A 99 12.90 9.43 -14.26
N ARG A 100 12.89 10.74 -14.56
CA ARG A 100 14.13 11.49 -14.81
C ARG A 100 14.92 11.74 -13.52
N ALA A 101 14.21 12.00 -12.41
CA ALA A 101 14.82 12.13 -11.08
C ALA A 101 15.49 10.82 -10.62
N ILE A 102 14.86 9.67 -10.90
CA ILE A 102 15.29 8.35 -10.43
C ILE A 102 15.28 7.33 -11.59
N PRO A 103 16.26 7.42 -12.52
CA PRO A 103 16.22 6.64 -13.75
C PRO A 103 16.60 5.18 -13.57
N LYS A 104 17.39 4.85 -12.54
CA LYS A 104 17.88 3.49 -12.30
C LYS A 104 16.97 2.69 -11.38
N ALA A 105 16.88 1.38 -11.63
CA ALA A 105 16.10 0.47 -10.77
C ALA A 105 16.64 0.44 -9.33
N LEU A 106 17.97 0.35 -9.18
CA LEU A 106 18.69 0.51 -7.92
C LEU A 106 19.55 1.77 -8.01
N THR A 107 19.50 2.59 -6.97
CA THR A 107 20.20 3.88 -6.89
C THR A 107 21.25 3.82 -5.78
N PRO A 108 22.54 3.72 -6.12
CA PRO A 108 23.61 3.81 -5.13
C PRO A 108 23.53 5.11 -4.34
N LEU A 109 23.87 5.08 -3.05
CA LEU A 109 23.85 6.27 -2.19
C LEU A 109 24.75 7.37 -2.74
N ALA A 110 25.93 7.01 -3.27
CA ALA A 110 26.85 7.95 -3.90
C ALA A 110 26.23 8.65 -5.12
N GLU A 111 25.40 7.94 -5.89
CA GLU A 111 24.70 8.52 -7.04
C GLU A 111 23.57 9.47 -6.59
N ALA A 112 22.75 9.04 -5.61
CA ALA A 112 21.73 9.90 -5.04
C ALA A 112 22.35 11.19 -4.45
N ALA A 113 23.48 11.06 -3.75
CA ALA A 113 24.22 12.18 -3.21
C ALA A 113 24.76 13.12 -4.30
N GLY A 114 25.35 12.55 -5.35
CA GLY A 114 25.84 13.32 -6.50
C GLY A 114 24.74 14.12 -7.20
N ARG A 115 23.55 13.53 -7.38
CA ARG A 115 22.38 14.23 -7.93
C ARG A 115 21.94 15.40 -7.07
N LEU A 116 22.01 15.25 -5.75
CA LEU A 116 21.64 16.30 -4.80
C LEU A 116 22.77 17.33 -4.56
N GLY A 117 23.96 17.13 -5.13
CA GLY A 117 25.14 17.95 -4.83
C GLY A 117 25.62 17.83 -3.38
N LEU A 118 25.41 16.66 -2.76
CA LEU A 118 25.75 16.37 -1.36
C LEU A 118 26.75 15.22 -1.25
N THR A 119 27.31 15.01 -0.05
CA THR A 119 28.07 13.80 0.27
C THR A 119 27.13 12.65 0.67
N PRO A 120 27.54 11.37 0.49
CA PRO A 120 26.79 10.22 0.99
C PRO A 120 26.44 10.32 2.48
N GLU A 121 27.34 10.85 3.29
CA GLU A 121 27.18 11.04 4.73
C GLU A 121 26.07 12.06 5.02
N ALA A 122 26.04 13.18 4.31
CA ALA A 122 25.01 14.21 4.47
C ALA A 122 23.62 13.69 4.06
N VAL A 123 23.54 12.91 2.98
CA VAL A 123 22.28 12.24 2.58
C VAL A 123 21.82 11.27 3.66
N ARG A 124 22.75 10.50 4.22
CA ARG A 124 22.46 9.56 5.29
C ARG A 124 21.92 10.29 6.53
N GLU A 125 22.62 11.30 7.02
CA GLU A 125 22.21 12.06 8.21
C GLU A 125 20.82 12.69 8.04
N ARG A 126 20.53 13.27 6.86
CA ARG A 126 19.30 14.03 6.64
C ARG A 126 18.06 13.16 6.41
N TRP A 127 18.20 12.01 5.74
CA TRP A 127 17.03 11.23 5.29
C TRP A 127 17.05 9.75 5.68
N LEU A 128 18.20 9.08 5.62
CA LEU A 128 18.25 7.62 5.73
C LEU A 128 18.56 7.14 7.15
N GLY A 129 19.31 7.90 7.95
CA GLY A 129 19.74 7.49 9.29
C GLY A 129 20.57 6.19 9.25
N ASP A 130 20.15 5.20 10.02
CA ASP A 130 20.80 3.90 10.15
C ASP A 130 20.47 2.89 9.03
N LEU A 131 19.75 3.30 7.97
CA LEU A 131 19.44 2.39 6.87
C LEU A 131 20.72 1.87 6.19
N ILE A 132 20.81 0.55 6.11
CA ILE A 132 21.87 -0.16 5.39
C ILE A 132 21.57 -0.10 3.90
N GLU A 133 22.56 0.29 3.12
CA GLU A 133 22.47 0.28 1.67
C GLU A 133 22.50 -1.17 1.15
N PRO A 134 21.50 -1.60 0.35
CA PRO A 134 21.54 -2.91 -0.28
C PRO A 134 22.62 -3.01 -1.35
N ASP A 135 22.98 -4.24 -1.72
CA ASP A 135 23.87 -4.49 -2.86
C ASP A 135 23.31 -3.82 -4.13
N GLY A 136 24.12 -2.95 -4.74
CA GLY A 136 23.73 -2.19 -5.93
C GLY A 136 22.91 -0.91 -5.67
N GLY A 137 22.53 -0.64 -4.42
CA GLY A 137 21.88 0.61 -4.00
C GLY A 137 20.42 0.46 -3.59
N PHE A 138 19.80 1.58 -3.21
CA PHE A 138 18.41 1.61 -2.75
C PHE A 138 17.42 1.45 -3.93
N PRO A 139 16.32 0.70 -3.77
CA PRO A 139 15.31 0.49 -4.82
C PRO A 139 14.36 1.70 -4.95
N LEU A 140 14.90 2.91 -5.05
CA LEU A 140 14.12 4.16 -5.01
C LEU A 140 13.09 4.24 -6.14
N ARG A 141 13.42 3.76 -7.34
CA ARG A 141 12.49 3.78 -8.49
C ARG A 141 11.26 2.90 -8.27
N ALA A 142 11.44 1.72 -7.72
CA ALA A 142 10.33 0.82 -7.39
C ALA A 142 9.45 1.44 -6.30
N ARG A 143 10.07 1.98 -5.24
CA ARG A 143 9.36 2.68 -4.15
C ARG A 143 8.53 3.86 -4.65
N MET A 144 9.13 4.70 -5.48
CA MET A 144 8.49 5.85 -6.11
C MET A 144 7.30 5.41 -6.98
N ARG A 145 7.49 4.41 -7.85
CA ARG A 145 6.42 3.85 -8.68
C ARG A 145 5.26 3.32 -7.81
N HIS A 146 5.54 2.63 -6.72
CA HIS A 146 4.49 2.18 -5.80
C HIS A 146 3.67 3.35 -5.28
N GLN A 147 4.32 4.38 -4.75
CA GLN A 147 3.63 5.53 -4.15
C GLN A 147 2.75 6.28 -5.17
N ILE A 148 3.29 6.53 -6.36
CA ILE A 148 2.58 7.23 -7.45
C ILE A 148 1.36 6.41 -7.89
N THR A 149 1.56 5.13 -8.19
CA THR A 149 0.49 4.29 -8.73
C THR A 149 -0.53 3.86 -7.67
N GLU A 150 -0.14 3.74 -6.39
CA GLU A 150 -1.09 3.47 -5.31
C GLU A 150 -1.98 4.67 -5.05
N PHE A 151 -1.44 5.89 -5.15
CA PHE A 151 -2.25 7.11 -5.09
C PHE A 151 -3.31 7.15 -6.20
N GLN A 152 -2.92 6.89 -7.45
CA GLN A 152 -3.86 6.78 -8.57
C GLN A 152 -4.92 5.67 -8.34
N ARG A 153 -4.50 4.51 -7.83
CA ARG A 153 -5.42 3.39 -7.55
C ARG A 153 -6.46 3.73 -6.49
N VAL A 154 -6.15 4.58 -5.51
CA VAL A 154 -7.14 5.02 -4.50
C VAL A 154 -8.26 5.83 -5.14
N GLU A 155 -7.92 6.79 -6.00
CA GLU A 155 -8.93 7.59 -6.72
C GLU A 155 -9.76 6.70 -7.65
N ALA A 156 -9.11 5.83 -8.43
CA ALA A 156 -9.80 4.89 -9.31
C ALA A 156 -10.69 3.90 -8.54
N PHE A 157 -10.27 3.44 -7.36
CA PHE A 157 -11.06 2.54 -6.52
C PHE A 157 -12.29 3.26 -5.95
N ARG A 158 -12.15 4.53 -5.55
CA ARG A 158 -13.30 5.35 -5.15
C ARG A 158 -14.30 5.48 -6.29
N ASP A 159 -13.85 5.80 -7.49
CA ASP A 159 -14.72 5.97 -8.66
C ASP A 159 -15.43 4.65 -9.02
N ALA A 160 -14.69 3.53 -9.04
CA ALA A 160 -15.25 2.20 -9.28
C ALA A 160 -16.27 1.80 -8.20
N LEU A 161 -16.04 2.16 -6.94
CA LEU A 161 -16.96 1.87 -5.85
C LEU A 161 -18.27 2.66 -6.01
N GLN A 162 -18.19 3.94 -6.39
CA GLN A 162 -19.36 4.78 -6.71
C GLN A 162 -20.14 4.27 -7.92
N ALA A 163 -19.44 3.74 -8.92
CA ALA A 163 -20.05 3.18 -10.12
C ALA A 163 -20.59 1.76 -9.94
N GLY A 164 -20.27 1.08 -8.83
CA GLY A 164 -20.57 -0.35 -8.64
C GLY A 164 -19.77 -1.27 -9.57
N ASP A 165 -18.63 -0.82 -10.09
CA ASP A 165 -17.80 -1.60 -11.02
C ASP A 165 -16.91 -2.59 -10.26
N VAL A 166 -17.50 -3.73 -9.92
CA VAL A 166 -16.84 -4.83 -9.20
C VAL A 166 -15.66 -5.44 -9.96
N THR A 167 -15.63 -5.32 -11.29
CA THR A 167 -14.51 -5.83 -12.10
C THR A 167 -13.28 -4.96 -11.87
N ASP A 168 -13.45 -3.64 -11.96
CA ASP A 168 -12.38 -2.69 -11.72
C ASP A 168 -11.94 -2.70 -10.25
N LEU A 169 -12.87 -2.79 -9.29
CA LEU A 169 -12.54 -2.96 -7.87
C LEU A 169 -11.62 -4.17 -7.65
N GLY A 170 -11.97 -5.32 -8.24
CA GLY A 170 -11.18 -6.54 -8.16
C GLY A 170 -9.78 -6.37 -8.75
N ALA A 171 -9.70 -5.82 -9.97
CA ALA A 171 -8.45 -5.56 -10.66
C ALA A 171 -7.53 -4.60 -9.88
N LEU A 172 -8.08 -3.53 -9.32
CA LEU A 172 -7.36 -2.53 -8.53
C LEU A 172 -6.81 -3.10 -7.22
N LEU A 173 -7.59 -3.91 -6.49
CA LEU A 173 -7.10 -4.62 -5.30
C LEU A 173 -5.92 -5.53 -5.68
N ASN A 174 -6.05 -6.25 -6.79
CA ASN A 174 -5.03 -7.19 -7.23
C ASN A 174 -3.73 -6.50 -7.64
N ALA A 175 -3.83 -5.40 -8.39
CA ALA A 175 -2.70 -4.57 -8.80
C ALA A 175 -2.01 -3.90 -7.59
N SER A 176 -2.80 -3.45 -6.61
CA SER A 176 -2.26 -2.90 -5.36
C SER A 176 -1.45 -3.96 -4.59
N HIS A 177 -1.96 -5.18 -4.44
CA HIS A 177 -1.20 -6.25 -3.78
C HIS A 177 0.13 -6.54 -4.49
N GLU A 178 0.10 -6.64 -5.82
CA GLU A 178 1.29 -6.88 -6.63
C GLU A 178 2.32 -5.76 -6.44
N SER A 179 1.89 -4.51 -6.42
CA SER A 179 2.77 -3.37 -6.15
C SER A 179 3.31 -3.41 -4.70
N CYS A 180 2.49 -3.75 -3.71
CA CYS A 180 2.98 -3.95 -2.33
C CYS A 180 4.04 -5.06 -2.22
N ALA A 181 3.91 -6.13 -3.01
CA ALA A 181 4.85 -7.26 -3.00
C ALA A 181 6.14 -6.96 -3.79
N ARG A 182 6.02 -6.47 -5.03
CA ARG A 182 7.15 -6.29 -5.96
C ARG A 182 7.83 -4.93 -5.88
N ASP A 183 7.08 -3.88 -5.57
CA ASP A 183 7.63 -2.51 -5.61
C ASP A 183 7.91 -1.99 -4.21
N TYR A 184 6.97 -2.21 -3.30
CA TYR A 184 7.10 -1.81 -1.91
C TYR A 184 7.65 -2.92 -1.01
N HIS A 185 7.80 -4.16 -1.48
CA HIS A 185 8.40 -5.25 -0.70
C HIS A 185 7.91 -5.35 0.76
N VAL A 186 6.62 -5.11 0.99
CA VAL A 186 5.99 -5.24 2.32
C VAL A 186 5.11 -6.48 2.43
N SER A 187 5.05 -7.32 1.40
CA SER A 187 4.38 -8.62 1.52
C SER A 187 5.28 -9.67 2.20
N CYS A 188 4.76 -10.88 2.38
CA CYS A 188 5.51 -12.05 2.77
C CYS A 188 4.89 -13.30 2.12
N ARG A 189 5.59 -14.44 2.18
CA ARG A 189 5.14 -15.68 1.52
C ARG A 189 3.75 -16.12 1.96
N GLU A 190 3.45 -15.91 3.23
CA GLU A 190 2.17 -16.25 3.86
C GLU A 190 1.05 -15.35 3.34
N LEU A 191 1.27 -14.03 3.23
CA LEU A 191 0.31 -13.11 2.63
C LEU A 191 0.11 -13.41 1.14
N ASP A 192 1.19 -13.65 0.39
CA ASP A 192 1.13 -13.95 -1.04
C ASP A 192 0.33 -15.24 -1.30
N CYS A 193 0.58 -16.29 -0.48
CA CYS A 193 -0.16 -17.55 -0.55
C CYS A 193 -1.63 -17.36 -0.16
N LEU A 194 -1.92 -16.57 0.88
CA LEU A 194 -3.29 -16.31 1.31
C LEU A 194 -4.08 -15.54 0.25
N VAL A 195 -3.48 -14.52 -0.38
CA VAL A 195 -4.10 -13.79 -1.50
C VAL A 195 -4.34 -14.71 -2.70
N ALA A 196 -3.36 -15.54 -3.08
CA ALA A 196 -3.54 -16.50 -4.16
C ALA A 196 -4.67 -17.51 -3.86
N THR A 197 -4.73 -18.00 -2.63
CA THR A 197 -5.77 -18.92 -2.16
C THR A 197 -7.15 -18.25 -2.18
N ALA A 198 -7.25 -17.00 -1.72
CA ALA A 198 -8.50 -16.24 -1.73
C ALA A 198 -9.04 -16.04 -3.16
N ARG A 199 -8.18 -15.68 -4.11
CA ARG A 199 -8.58 -15.56 -5.53
C ARG A 199 -9.06 -16.89 -6.10
N ALA A 200 -8.33 -17.98 -5.85
CA ALA A 200 -8.75 -19.33 -6.26
C ALA A 200 -10.05 -19.79 -5.59
N ALA A 201 -10.34 -19.28 -4.40
CA ALA A 201 -11.57 -19.56 -3.66
C ALA A 201 -12.80 -18.81 -4.18
N GLY A 202 -12.62 -17.76 -4.98
CA GLY A 202 -13.71 -16.99 -5.60
C GLY A 202 -13.72 -15.50 -5.27
N ALA A 203 -12.69 -14.95 -4.61
CA ALA A 203 -12.58 -13.50 -4.45
C ALA A 203 -12.31 -12.83 -5.81
N VAL A 204 -13.06 -11.76 -6.13
CA VAL A 204 -12.83 -10.94 -7.32
C VAL A 204 -11.54 -10.12 -7.20
N GLY A 205 -11.20 -9.70 -5.98
CA GLY A 205 -9.97 -9.00 -5.65
C GLY A 205 -9.50 -9.34 -4.26
N ALA A 206 -8.19 -9.45 -4.08
CA ALA A 206 -7.57 -9.77 -2.80
C ALA A 206 -6.22 -9.06 -2.66
N ARG A 207 -5.99 -8.48 -1.48
CA ARG A 207 -4.73 -7.82 -1.12
C ARG A 207 -4.43 -7.90 0.37
N LEU A 208 -3.16 -7.77 0.73
CA LEU A 208 -2.76 -7.47 2.10
C LEU A 208 -3.38 -6.15 2.58
N THR A 209 -3.59 -6.01 3.88
CA THR A 209 -4.03 -4.77 4.52
C THR A 209 -3.16 -4.42 5.72
N GLY A 210 -3.07 -3.13 6.03
CA GLY A 210 -2.16 -2.60 7.06
C GLY A 210 -0.71 -2.53 6.58
N ALA A 211 0.23 -2.61 7.52
CA ALA A 211 1.66 -2.39 7.26
C ALA A 211 2.36 -3.50 6.45
N GLY A 212 1.70 -4.66 6.29
CA GLY A 212 2.31 -5.86 5.70
C GLY A 212 3.30 -6.57 6.63
N MET A 213 4.14 -7.43 6.03
CA MET A 213 5.10 -8.33 6.68
C MET A 213 4.42 -9.33 7.63
N GLY A 214 3.20 -9.72 7.27
CA GLY A 214 2.24 -10.47 8.08
C GLY A 214 0.94 -9.69 8.28
N GLY A 215 0.12 -10.12 9.23
CA GLY A 215 -1.22 -9.54 9.45
C GLY A 215 -2.27 -10.13 8.52
N CYS A 216 -3.13 -9.29 7.95
CA CYS A 216 -4.35 -9.74 7.26
C CYS A 216 -4.37 -9.42 5.77
N THR A 217 -5.27 -10.09 5.08
CA THR A 217 -5.74 -9.76 3.72
C THR A 217 -7.19 -9.28 3.79
N VAL A 218 -7.56 -8.40 2.86
CA VAL A 218 -8.96 -8.04 2.56
C VAL A 218 -9.31 -8.61 1.20
N ASN A 219 -10.47 -9.24 1.13
CA ASN A 219 -10.91 -10.02 -0.03
C ASN A 219 -12.34 -9.59 -0.37
N LEU A 220 -12.56 -9.13 -1.61
CA LEU A 220 -13.89 -8.80 -2.11
C LEU A 220 -14.51 -10.08 -2.70
N VAL A 221 -15.62 -10.53 -2.13
CA VAL A 221 -16.21 -11.86 -2.42
C VAL A 221 -17.70 -11.70 -2.72
N PRO A 222 -18.25 -12.30 -3.79
CA PRO A 222 -19.70 -12.35 -3.98
C PRO A 222 -20.39 -12.96 -2.75
N SER A 223 -21.45 -12.35 -2.25
CA SER A 223 -22.07 -12.72 -0.97
C SER A 223 -22.60 -14.16 -0.97
N GLU A 224 -23.10 -14.63 -2.12
CA GLU A 224 -23.54 -15.99 -2.35
C GLU A 224 -22.40 -17.02 -2.31
N MET A 225 -21.17 -16.57 -2.55
CA MET A 225 -19.95 -17.40 -2.51
C MET A 225 -19.28 -17.39 -1.14
N ARG A 226 -19.74 -16.56 -0.18
CA ARG A 226 -19.11 -16.36 1.14
C ARG A 226 -18.75 -17.67 1.85
N THR A 227 -19.72 -18.58 2.02
CA THR A 227 -19.50 -19.84 2.74
C THR A 227 -18.46 -20.71 2.03
N VAL A 228 -18.59 -20.87 0.71
CA VAL A 228 -17.66 -21.65 -0.11
C VAL A 228 -16.25 -21.05 -0.08
N PHE A 229 -16.16 -19.72 -0.11
CA PHE A 229 -14.90 -18.99 0.00
C PHE A 229 -14.21 -19.28 1.33
N CYS A 230 -14.93 -19.13 2.46
CA CYS A 230 -14.39 -19.39 3.79
C CYS A 230 -13.88 -20.83 3.93
N ASP A 231 -14.65 -21.82 3.48
CA ASP A 231 -14.27 -23.23 3.54
C ASP A 231 -13.03 -23.53 2.69
N ARG A 232 -12.93 -22.95 1.50
CA ARG A 232 -11.77 -23.13 0.60
C ARG A 232 -10.52 -22.46 1.14
N VAL A 233 -10.63 -21.27 1.75
CA VAL A 233 -9.49 -20.61 2.39
C VAL A 233 -9.04 -21.39 3.64
N ASP A 234 -10.00 -21.85 4.45
CA ASP A 234 -9.73 -22.73 5.60
C ASP A 234 -8.92 -23.97 5.18
N GLN A 235 -9.38 -24.66 4.15
CA GLN A 235 -8.74 -25.85 3.62
C GLN A 235 -7.38 -25.54 2.96
N GLY A 236 -7.32 -24.58 2.05
CA GLY A 236 -6.15 -24.33 1.20
C GLY A 236 -5.01 -23.63 1.93
N TYR A 237 -5.33 -22.65 2.78
CA TYR A 237 -4.30 -21.89 3.46
C TYR A 237 -4.00 -22.46 4.85
N TYR A 238 -4.99 -22.53 5.74
CA TYR A 238 -4.72 -22.90 7.13
C TYR A 238 -4.40 -24.39 7.30
N ARG A 239 -5.16 -25.28 6.66
CA ARG A 239 -4.95 -26.72 6.79
C ARG A 239 -3.84 -27.27 5.89
N GLN A 240 -3.74 -26.80 4.65
CA GLN A 240 -2.76 -27.31 3.69
C GLN A 240 -1.43 -26.54 3.75
N TYR A 241 -1.45 -25.23 3.53
CA TYR A 241 -0.21 -24.44 3.48
C TYR A 241 0.47 -24.31 4.85
N LEU A 242 -0.28 -23.95 5.90
CA LEU A 242 0.27 -23.85 7.26
C LEU A 242 0.33 -25.19 8.00
N ALA A 243 -0.28 -26.25 7.47
CA ALA A 243 -0.39 -27.57 8.09
C ALA A 243 -1.01 -27.53 9.52
N MET A 244 -1.96 -26.62 9.77
CA MET A 244 -2.59 -26.45 11.07
C MET A 244 -3.96 -27.15 11.14
N PRO A 245 -4.27 -27.91 12.21
CA PRO A 245 -5.61 -28.46 12.40
C PRO A 245 -6.63 -27.37 12.78
N PRO A 246 -7.95 -27.57 12.57
CA PRO A 246 -9.00 -26.56 12.78
C PRO A 246 -9.10 -25.90 14.17
N ARG A 247 -8.39 -26.42 15.18
CA ARG A 247 -8.36 -25.89 16.55
C ARG A 247 -7.06 -25.15 16.89
N ALA A 248 -6.11 -25.08 15.95
CA ALA A 248 -4.80 -24.49 16.18
C ALA A 248 -4.71 -23.02 15.78
N TYR A 249 -5.77 -22.45 15.20
CA TYR A 249 -5.92 -21.03 14.90
C TYR A 249 -7.26 -20.53 15.44
N PRO A 250 -7.35 -19.22 15.72
CA PRO A 250 -8.54 -18.69 16.35
C PRO A 250 -9.72 -18.67 15.36
N PRO A 251 -10.97 -18.79 15.85
CA PRO A 251 -12.15 -18.90 14.99
C PRO A 251 -12.42 -17.64 14.16
N ASP A 252 -11.86 -16.50 14.57
CA ASP A 252 -11.89 -15.22 13.87
C ASP A 252 -10.69 -15.02 12.93
N ALA A 253 -9.98 -16.09 12.57
CA ALA A 253 -8.95 -16.03 11.53
C ALA A 253 -9.54 -15.65 10.15
N ILE A 254 -10.81 -15.99 9.91
CA ILE A 254 -11.61 -15.58 8.75
C ILE A 254 -12.90 -14.94 9.26
N PHE A 255 -13.20 -13.71 8.85
CA PHE A 255 -14.46 -13.05 9.23
C PHE A 255 -14.93 -12.05 8.17
N VAL A 256 -16.24 -11.85 8.10
CA VAL A 256 -16.84 -10.79 7.27
C VAL A 256 -16.70 -9.47 8.02
N ALA A 257 -16.09 -8.47 7.39
CA ALA A 257 -16.00 -7.12 7.91
C ALA A 257 -17.23 -6.32 7.49
N GLN A 258 -17.80 -5.57 8.44
CA GLN A 258 -18.90 -4.65 8.19
C GLN A 258 -18.43 -3.21 8.47
N ALA A 259 -18.84 -2.29 7.60
CA ALA A 259 -18.67 -0.87 7.86
C ALA A 259 -19.53 -0.48 9.07
N ALA A 260 -18.92 0.14 10.07
CA ALA A 260 -19.55 0.41 11.35
C ALA A 260 -19.44 1.91 11.71
N PRO A 261 -20.35 2.41 12.57
CA PRO A 261 -20.22 3.74 13.14
C PRO A 261 -18.85 3.93 13.81
N GLY A 262 -18.26 5.11 13.63
CA GLY A 262 -17.03 5.45 14.31
C GLY A 262 -17.22 5.61 15.82
N ALA A 263 -16.13 5.79 16.56
CA ALA A 263 -16.15 6.04 18.01
C ALA A 263 -17.24 7.05 18.45
N GLY A 264 -18.02 6.67 19.47
CA GLY A 264 -19.10 7.45 20.07
C GLY A 264 -19.26 7.13 21.56
N CYS A 265 -20.08 7.90 22.27
CA CYS A 265 -20.34 7.67 23.69
C CYS A 265 -21.28 6.47 23.88
N LEU A 266 -20.98 5.61 24.85
CA LEU A 266 -21.93 4.62 25.36
C LEU A 266 -22.89 5.36 26.31
N THR A 267 -24.13 5.57 25.88
CA THR A 267 -25.21 6.16 26.69
C THR A 267 -26.15 5.10 27.20
#